data_AF-A0A3P6QS95-F1
#
_entry.id   AF-A0A3P6QS95-F1
#
_cell.length_a   1.000
_cell.length_b   1.000
_cell.length_c   1.000
_cell.angle_alpha   90.00
_cell.angle_beta   90.00
_cell.angle_gamma   90.00
#
_symmetry.space_group_name_H-M   'P 1'
#
loop_
_entity.id
_entity.type
_entity.pdbx_description
1 polymer ?
#
loop_
_entity_poly.entity_id
_entity_poly.type
_entity_poly.pdbx_seq_one_letter_code
_entity_poly.pdbx_strand_id
1 'polypeptide(L)' 'MKSSTNVKELIPEFFYLPEMFENVNQYRFGKLDDGVLLDDVLLPPWAKSPEDFVRINRQSTPLHQVTTNMTNYD' A
#
# COMPACT_ATOMS: atom_id res chain seq x y z
N MET A 1 -22.32 3.46 4.77
CA MET A 1 -22.14 4.50 5.81
C MET A 1 -20.63 4.65 6.03
N LYS A 2 -20.00 5.71 5.49
CA LYS A 2 -18.58 6.00 5.77
C LYS A 2 -18.48 6.44 7.22
N SER A 3 -17.80 5.68 8.06
CA SER A 3 -17.54 6.09 9.43
C SER A 3 -16.57 7.28 9.40
N SER A 4 -17.04 8.46 9.82
CA SER A 4 -16.26 9.69 9.96
C SER A 4 -15.22 9.63 11.08
N THR A 5 -15.18 8.53 11.85
CA THR A 5 -14.19 8.26 12.89
C THR A 5 -13.13 7.22 12.50
N ASN A 6 -13.22 6.61 11.31
CA ASN A 6 -12.22 5.65 10.84
C ASN A 6 -11.03 6.36 10.17
N VAL A 7 -10.40 7.27 10.91
CA VAL A 7 -9.15 7.92 10.50
C VAL A 7 -8.03 6.96 10.85
N LYS A 8 -7.62 6.14 9.88
CA LYS A 8 -6.46 5.24 10.02
C LYS A 8 -5.28 5.89 9.34
N GLU A 9 -4.27 6.24 10.13
CA GLU A 9 -3.00 6.73 9.61
C GLU A 9 -2.25 5.58 8.93
N LEU A 10 -1.49 5.92 7.88
CA LEU A 10 -0.63 4.95 7.21
C LEU A 10 0.63 4.73 8.05
N ILE A 11 0.98 3.46 8.23
CA ILE A 11 2.22 3.06 8.90
C ILE A 11 3.41 3.10 7.92
N PRO A 12 4.65 3.29 8.40
CA PRO A 12 5.85 3.39 7.56
C PRO A 12 6.04 2.24 6.56
N GLU A 13 5.59 1.03 6.88
CA GLU A 13 5.71 -0.18 6.09
C GLU A 13 5.06 -0.06 4.70
N PHE A 14 4.04 0.79 4.55
CA PHE A 14 3.41 1.09 3.25
C PHE A 14 4.37 1.74 2.23
N PHE A 15 5.52 2.26 2.70
CA PHE A 15 6.47 3.01 1.89
C PHE A 15 7.78 2.28 1.60
N TYR A 16 8.00 1.10 2.22
CA TYR A 16 9.24 0.33 1.97
C TYR A 16 9.12 -1.20 2.07
N LEU A 17 8.02 -1.77 2.57
CA LEU A 17 7.88 -3.21 2.82
C LEU A 17 6.80 -3.84 1.91
N PRO A 18 7.13 -4.20 0.66
CA PRO A 18 6.19 -4.85 -0.26
C PRO A 18 5.71 -6.23 0.23
N GLU A 19 6.54 -6.94 0.99
CA GLU A 19 6.24 -8.29 1.51
C GLU A 19 5.03 -8.30 2.46
N MET A 20 4.66 -7.15 3.02
CA MET A 20 3.45 -7.02 3.83
C MET A 20 2.16 -7.28 3.02
N PHE A 21 2.22 -7.15 1.70
CA PHE A 21 1.08 -7.35 0.81
C PHE A 21 1.02 -8.77 0.22
N GLU A 22 2.01 -9.61 0.50
CA GLU A 22 2.10 -10.97 -0.03
C GLU A 22 2.02 -12.00 1.09
N ASN A 23 1.30 -13.08 0.83
CA ASN A 23 1.29 -14.25 1.69
C ASN A 23 2.49 -15.15 1.38
N VAL A 24 3.70 -14.63 1.59
CA VAL A 24 4.96 -15.34 1.28
C VAL A 24 5.05 -16.70 1.98
N ASN A 25 4.47 -16.81 3.17
CA ASN A 25 4.45 -18.03 3.97
C ASN A 25 3.31 -19.00 3.61
N GLN A 26 2.48 -18.67 2.62
CA GLN A 26 1.34 -19.46 2.15
C GLN A 26 0.40 -19.90 3.29
N TYR A 27 0.15 -19.00 4.24
CA TYR A 27 -0.79 -19.24 5.32
C TYR A 27 -2.20 -19.39 4.78
N ARG A 28 -2.97 -20.34 5.31
CA ARG A 28 -4.39 -20.47 4.97
C ARG A 28 -5.23 -19.56 5.85
N PHE A 29 -5.56 -18.36 5.37
CA PHE A 29 -6.41 -17.42 6.08
C PHE A 29 -7.91 -17.77 6.01
N GLY A 30 -8.28 -18.68 5.10
CA GLY A 30 -9.66 -19.13 4.93
C GLY A 30 -10.37 -18.40 3.78
N LYS A 31 -11.68 -18.23 3.91
CA LYS A 31 -12.53 -17.56 2.94
C LYS A 31 -13.34 -16.49 3.62
N LEU A 32 -13.57 -15.39 2.92
CA LEU A 32 -14.58 -14.41 3.27
C LEU A 32 -15.99 -15.03 3.13
N ASP A 33 -16.97 -14.38 3.76
CA ASP A 33 -18.38 -14.84 3.73
C ASP A 33 -18.98 -14.84 2.31
N ASP A 34 -18.39 -14.08 1.39
CA ASP A 34 -18.71 -14.06 -0.05
C ASP A 34 -18.03 -15.18 -0.85
N GLY A 35 -17.22 -16.03 -0.19
CA GLY A 35 -16.52 -17.15 -0.79
C GLY A 35 -15.15 -16.82 -1.38
N VAL A 36 -14.72 -15.55 -1.35
CA VAL A 36 -13.39 -15.14 -1.83
C VAL A 36 -12.31 -15.69 -0.90
N LEU A 37 -11.31 -16.36 -1.47
CA LEU A 37 -10.16 -16.86 -0.73
C LEU A 37 -9.31 -15.69 -0.23
N LEU A 38 -8.99 -15.71 1.05
CA LEU A 38 -8.04 -14.77 1.65
C LEU A 38 -6.63 -15.31 1.45
N ASP A 39 -5.84 -14.57 0.66
CA ASP A 39 -4.46 -14.89 0.35
C ASP A 39 -3.64 -13.60 0.29
N ASP A 40 -3.10 -13.23 -0.87
CA ASP A 40 -2.43 -11.94 -1.07
C ASP A 40 -3.37 -10.74 -0.91
N VAL A 41 -2.79 -9.59 -0.56
CA VAL A 41 -3.55 -8.34 -0.45
C VAL A 41 -3.98 -7.88 -1.83
N LEU A 42 -5.26 -7.55 -1.97
CA LEU A 42 -5.80 -6.99 -3.20
C LEU A 42 -5.25 -5.58 -3.42
N LEU A 43 -4.40 -5.45 -4.44
CA LEU A 43 -3.82 -4.18 -4.84
C LEU A 43 -4.81 -3.33 -5.65
N PRO A 44 -4.71 -2.00 -5.56
CA PRO A 44 -5.52 -1.11 -6.39
C PRO A 44 -5.11 -1.22 -7.88
N PRO A 45 -6.01 -0.88 -8.83
CA PRO A 45 -5.80 -1.12 -10.26
C PRO A 45 -4.61 -0.38 -10.88
N TRP A 46 -4.05 0.61 -10.19
CA TRP A 46 -2.87 1.36 -10.61
C TRP A 46 -1.55 0.71 -10.17
N ALA A 47 -1.57 -0.27 -9.27
CA ALA A 47 -0.40 -1.04 -8.86
C ALA A 47 -0.50 -2.46 -9.44
N LYS A 48 0.51 -2.87 -10.21
CA LYS A 48 0.56 -4.21 -10.80
C LYS A 48 1.22 -5.23 -9.89
N SER A 49 2.04 -4.77 -8.95
CA SER A 49 2.71 -5.58 -7.94
C SER A 49 2.85 -4.80 -6.62
N PRO A 50 3.11 -5.48 -5.50
CA PRO A 50 3.35 -4.84 -4.21
C PRO A 50 4.50 -3.82 -4.24
N GLU A 51 5.54 -4.09 -5.04
CA GLU A 51 6.66 -3.17 -5.23
C GLU A 51 6.23 -1.90 -5.96
N ASP A 52 5.38 -2.03 -6.99
CA ASP A 52 4.79 -0.88 -7.67
C ASP A 52 3.94 -0.04 -6.72
N PHE A 53 3.16 -0.69 -5.85
CA PHE A 53 2.36 -0.02 -4.82
C PHE A 53 3.25 0.79 -3.88
N VAL A 54 4.27 0.16 -3.31
CA VAL A 54 5.24 0.79 -2.40
C VAL A 54 5.98 1.95 -3.09
N ARG A 55 6.42 1.75 -4.33
CA ARG A 55 7.12 2.77 -5.12
C ARG A 55 6.25 4.01 -5.34
N ILE A 56 4.99 3.83 -5.72
CA ILE A 56 4.05 4.94 -5.95
C ILE A 56 3.73 5.66 -4.64
N ASN A 57 3.51 4.94 -3.54
CA ASN A 57 3.30 5.55 -2.22
C ASN A 57 4.52 6.38 -1.77
N ARG A 58 5.72 5.86 -1.99
CA ARG A 58 6.97 6.57 -1.67
C ARG A 58 7.12 7.85 -2.49
N GLN A 59 6.77 7.83 -3.77
CA GLN A 59 6.73 9.04 -4.62
C GLN A 59 5.64 10.03 -4.20
N SER A 60 4.52 9.52 -3.68
CA SER A 60 3.43 10.36 -3.17
C SER A 60 3.70 10.94 -1.77
N THR A 61 4.80 10.55 -1.12
CA THR A 61 5.10 11.02 0.24
C THR A 61 5.46 12.52 0.18
N PRO A 62 4.94 13.37 1.09
CA PRO A 62 5.21 14.81 1.10
C PRO A 62 6.71 15.17 1.04
N LEU A 63 7.56 14.34 1.62
CA LEU A 63 9.02 14.50 1.60
C LEU A 63 9.61 14.45 0.16
N HIS A 64 9.09 13.59 -0.72
CA HIS A 64 9.53 13.51 -2.13
C HIS A 64 9.09 14.74 -2.93
N GLN A 65 7.90 15.25 -2.66
CA GLN A 65 7.39 16.47 -3.28
C GLN A 65 8.23 17.69 -2.91
N VAL A 66 8.62 17.82 -1.63
CA VAL A 66 9.46 18.93 -1.15
C VAL A 66 10.86 18.87 -1.76
N THR A 67 11.49 17.70 -1.82
CA THR A 67 12.83 17.53 -2.44
C THR A 67 12.81 17.80 -3.95
N THR A 68 11.80 17.33 -4.67
CA THR A 68 11.64 17.61 -6.10
C THR A 68 11.47 19.11 -6.36
N ASN A 69 10.67 19.79 -5.53
CA ASN A 69 10.51 21.24 -5.63
C ASN A 69 11.79 22.00 -5.31
N MET A 70 12.67 21.48 -4.44
CA MET A 70 13.96 22.10 -4.14
C MET A 70 15.00 21.87 -5.25
N THR A 71 15.00 20.73 -5.94
CA THR A 71 15.94 20.44 -7.03
C THR A 71 15.58 21.11 -8.36
N ASN A 72 14.36 21.62 -8.52
CA ASN A 72 13.91 22.33 -9.74
C ASN A 72 14.31 23.81 -9.77
N TYR A 73 15.13 24.27 -8.81
CA TYR A 73 15.63 25.65 -8.72
C TYR A 73 17.11 25.81 -9.10
N ASP A 74 17.72 24.80 -9.73
CA ASP A 74 19.06 24.90 -10.36
C ASP A 74 18.97 25.09 -11.89
#